data_AF-A0A8T4EN56-F1
#
_entry.id   AF-A0A8T4EN56-F1
#
_cell.length_a   1.000
_cell.length_b   1.000
_cell.length_c   1.000
_cell.angle_alpha   90.00
_cell.angle_beta   90.00
_cell.angle_gamma   90.00
#
_symmetry.space_group_name_H-M   'P 1'
#
loop_
_entity.id
_entity.type
_entity.pdbx_description
1 polymer ?
#
loop_
_entity_poly.entity_id
_entity_poly.type
_entity_poly.pdbx_seq_one_letter_code
_entity_poly.pdbx_strand_id
1 'polypeptide(L)'
;MIVVPHTGVIDESLEGEEELLMRARLHVRASKQRLSRGQRRDAIAAMYDAIASAMLRYVISDSSDDKLRIQYGEDLSNDSVLFNILKRSNVLDGTITPEDFDYIEHVLDEALENDVVSYNESRFMEIATNLLTQLQIIPFDENILPETSISP
;
A
#
# COMPACT_ATOMS: atom_id res chain seq x y z
N MET A 1 -0.39 2.56 -11.84
CA MET A 1 -1.25 1.68 -11.03
C MET A 1 -1.56 0.40 -11.81
N ILE A 2 -0.82 -0.69 -11.58
CA ILE A 2 -1.22 -2.01 -12.09
C ILE A 2 -2.27 -2.52 -11.12
N VAL A 3 -3.54 -2.32 -11.45
CA VAL A 3 -4.65 -2.87 -10.67
C VAL A 3 -4.65 -4.37 -10.91
N VAL A 4 -4.20 -5.16 -9.93
CA VAL A 4 -4.56 -6.59 -9.91
C VAL A 4 -6.01 -6.66 -9.46
N PRO A 5 -6.95 -7.04 -10.34
CA PRO A 5 -8.35 -6.96 -9.98
C PRO A 5 -8.67 -8.09 -8.98
N HIS A 6 -9.08 -7.74 -7.76
CA HIS A 6 -9.62 -8.69 -6.77
C HIS A 6 -11.07 -9.08 -7.06
N THR A 7 -11.50 -9.02 -8.33
CA THR A 7 -12.87 -9.31 -8.77
C THR A 7 -13.34 -10.65 -8.18
N GLY A 8 -14.40 -10.60 -7.37
CA GLY A 8 -14.99 -11.77 -6.71
C GLY A 8 -14.38 -12.20 -5.37
N VAL A 9 -13.35 -11.51 -4.85
CA VAL A 9 -12.75 -11.79 -3.52
C VAL A 9 -13.13 -10.73 -2.48
N ILE A 10 -13.22 -9.47 -2.91
CA ILE A 10 -13.77 -8.40 -2.08
C ILE A 10 -15.29 -8.45 -2.23
N ASP A 11 -16.01 -8.42 -1.10
CA ASP A 11 -17.47 -8.28 -1.10
C ASP A 11 -17.85 -6.99 -1.86
N GLU A 12 -18.60 -7.14 -2.95
CA GLU A 12 -18.98 -6.04 -3.84
C GLU A 12 -19.88 -5.00 -3.15
N SER A 13 -20.39 -5.30 -1.96
CA SER A 13 -21.12 -4.34 -1.11
C SER A 13 -20.22 -3.45 -0.27
N LEU A 14 -18.91 -3.74 -0.17
CA LEU A 14 -17.96 -2.86 0.48
C LEU A 14 -17.71 -1.65 -0.41
N GLU A 15 -17.93 -0.47 0.16
CA GLU A 15 -17.67 0.80 -0.51
C GLU A 15 -16.71 1.65 0.31
N GLY A 16 -16.01 2.55 -0.38
CA GLY A 16 -15.18 3.57 0.24
C GLY A 16 -14.10 3.00 1.15
N GLU A 17 -14.06 3.48 2.40
CA GLU A 17 -12.98 3.21 3.35
C GLU A 17 -12.81 1.71 3.69
N GLU A 18 -13.92 0.98 3.81
CA GLU A 18 -13.89 -0.45 4.16
C GLU A 18 -13.34 -1.32 3.01
N GLU A 19 -13.66 -0.95 1.78
CA GLU A 19 -13.16 -1.59 0.56
C GLU A 19 -11.64 -1.45 0.45
N LEU A 20 -11.11 -0.23 0.61
CA LEU A 20 -9.67 0.03 0.58
C LEU A 20 -8.91 -0.62 1.74
N LEU A 21 -9.51 -0.70 2.92
CA LEU A 21 -8.93 -1.43 4.05
C LEU A 21 -8.80 -2.93 3.74
N MET A 22 -9.87 -3.54 3.23
CA MET A 22 -9.86 -4.95 2.82
C MET A 22 -8.82 -5.21 1.73
N ARG A 23 -8.81 -4.37 0.69
CA ARG A 23 -7.86 -4.42 -0.41
C ARG A 23 -6.42 -4.36 0.07
N ALA A 24 -6.10 -3.39 0.94
CA ALA A 24 -4.76 -3.26 1.51
C ALA A 24 -4.32 -4.53 2.26
N ARG A 25 -5.18 -5.09 3.12
CA ARG A 25 -4.87 -6.31 3.88
C ARG A 25 -4.67 -7.53 2.98
N LEU A 26 -5.51 -7.70 1.95
CA LEU A 26 -5.36 -8.78 0.96
C LEU A 26 -4.01 -8.70 0.24
N HIS A 27 -3.62 -7.50 -0.16
CA HIS A 27 -2.34 -7.25 -0.82
C HIS A 27 -1.13 -7.49 0.10
N VAL A 28 -1.21 -7.12 1.39
CA VAL A 28 -0.16 -7.48 2.38
C VAL A 28 0.02 -9.00 2.45
N ARG A 29 -1.08 -9.75 2.62
CA ARG A 29 -1.02 -11.21 2.69
C ARG A 29 -0.46 -11.81 1.41
N ALA A 30 -0.94 -11.36 0.25
CA ALA A 30 -0.50 -11.85 -1.04
C ALA A 30 0.99 -11.54 -1.30
N SER A 31 1.46 -10.36 -0.89
CA SER A 31 2.88 -10.00 -0.97
C SER A 31 3.76 -10.94 -0.13
N LYS A 32 3.41 -11.17 1.14
CA LYS A 32 4.15 -12.11 2.01
C LYS A 32 4.22 -13.52 1.42
N GLN A 33 3.08 -14.02 0.90
CA GLN A 33 3.02 -15.33 0.26
C GLN A 33 3.92 -15.41 -0.98
N ARG A 34 3.92 -14.38 -1.83
CA ARG A 34 4.77 -14.31 -3.03
C ARG A 34 6.26 -14.21 -2.68
N LEU A 35 6.64 -13.42 -1.68
CA LEU A 35 8.02 -13.37 -1.17
C LEU A 35 8.52 -14.76 -0.75
N SER A 36 7.72 -15.49 0.03
CA SER A 36 8.08 -16.86 0.46
C SER A 36 8.26 -17.87 -0.68
N ARG A 37 7.67 -17.59 -1.85
CA ARG A 37 7.79 -18.40 -3.07
C ARG A 37 8.89 -17.91 -4.02
N GLY A 38 9.61 -16.85 -3.65
CA GLY A 38 10.62 -16.23 -4.51
C GLY A 38 10.04 -15.39 -5.66
N GLN A 39 8.73 -15.12 -5.67
CA GLN A 39 8.04 -14.32 -6.68
C GLN A 39 8.21 -12.82 -6.38
N ARG A 40 9.46 -12.34 -6.39
CA ARG A 40 9.83 -11.01 -5.87
C ARG A 40 9.11 -9.85 -6.53
N ARG A 41 9.02 -9.83 -7.87
CA ARG A 41 8.37 -8.74 -8.62
C ARG A 41 6.90 -8.60 -8.22
N ASP A 42 6.16 -9.71 -8.28
CA ASP A 42 4.75 -9.74 -7.90
C ASP A 42 4.54 -9.40 -6.42
N ALA A 43 5.50 -9.74 -5.57
CA ALA A 43 5.43 -9.41 -4.16
C ALA A 43 5.66 -7.92 -3.89
N ILE A 44 6.62 -7.29 -4.57
CA ILE A 44 6.88 -5.85 -4.49
C ILE A 44 5.65 -5.07 -4.98
N ALA A 45 5.13 -5.43 -6.16
CA ALA A 45 3.93 -4.81 -6.71
C ALA A 45 2.75 -4.94 -5.75
N ALA A 46 2.51 -6.14 -5.20
CA ALA A 46 1.45 -6.33 -4.23
C ALA A 46 1.67 -5.53 -2.93
N MET A 47 2.90 -5.40 -2.44
CA MET A 47 3.17 -4.58 -1.25
C MET A 47 2.89 -3.10 -1.53
N TYR A 48 3.28 -2.61 -2.70
CA TYR A 48 3.00 -1.24 -3.11
C TYR A 48 1.51 -0.98 -3.23
N ASP A 49 0.76 -1.87 -3.87
CA ASP A 49 -0.71 -1.76 -3.96
C ASP A 49 -1.36 -1.72 -2.57
N ALA A 50 -0.81 -2.44 -1.58
CA ALA A 50 -1.28 -2.35 -0.21
C ALA A 50 -1.06 -0.95 0.39
N ILE A 51 0.12 -0.36 0.19
CA ILE A 51 0.47 0.97 0.67
C ILE A 51 -0.41 2.02 -0.01
N ALA A 52 -0.54 1.99 -1.34
CA ALA A 52 -1.36 2.92 -2.11
C ALA A 52 -2.83 2.86 -1.68
N SER A 53 -3.40 1.65 -1.56
CA SER A 53 -4.78 1.48 -1.07
C SER A 53 -4.96 2.03 0.35
N ALA A 54 -3.97 1.80 1.22
CA ALA A 54 -4.00 2.28 2.60
C ALA A 54 -3.91 3.82 2.69
N MET A 55 -3.11 4.46 1.85
CA MET A 55 -3.03 5.91 1.77
C MET A 55 -4.32 6.52 1.22
N LEU A 56 -4.85 5.95 0.13
CA LEU A 56 -6.07 6.43 -0.50
C LEU A 56 -7.28 6.38 0.44
N ARG A 57 -7.31 5.42 1.37
CA ARG A 57 -8.32 5.32 2.44
C ARG A 57 -8.52 6.62 3.22
N TYR A 58 -7.45 7.37 3.45
CA TYR A 58 -7.53 8.64 4.17
C TYR A 58 -8.11 9.78 3.34
N VAL A 59 -8.10 9.68 2.01
CA VAL A 59 -8.68 10.68 1.11
C VAL A 59 -10.19 10.52 1.03
N ILE A 60 -10.64 9.28 0.84
CA ILE A 60 -12.05 8.96 0.57
C ILE A 60 -12.92 8.83 1.83
N SER A 61 -12.32 8.80 3.01
CA SER A 61 -13.05 8.84 4.28
C SER A 61 -13.80 10.17 4.35
N ASP A 62 -15.12 10.15 4.51
CA ASP A 62 -15.97 11.36 4.70
C ASP A 62 -15.53 12.27 5.86
N SER A 63 -14.54 11.83 6.66
CA SER A 63 -13.91 12.58 7.74
C SER A 63 -12.64 13.35 7.33
N SER A 64 -12.26 13.34 6.06
CA SER A 64 -10.96 13.82 5.56
C SER A 64 -10.84 15.35 5.46
N ASP A 65 -11.94 16.07 5.18
CA ASP A 65 -11.93 17.52 4.93
C ASP A 65 -11.40 18.35 6.12
N ASP A 66 -11.58 17.88 7.36
CA ASP A 66 -11.08 18.59 8.55
C ASP A 66 -9.73 18.06 9.08
N LYS A 67 -9.23 16.93 8.55
CA LYS A 67 -8.02 16.27 9.07
C LYS A 67 -6.82 16.36 8.12
N LEU A 68 -7.06 16.31 6.81
CA LEU A 68 -5.99 16.38 5.83
C LEU A 68 -5.65 17.83 5.50
N ARG A 69 -4.38 18.19 5.66
CA ARG A 69 -3.85 19.51 5.32
C ARG A 69 -3.52 19.59 3.85
N ILE A 70 -4.53 19.51 2.99
CA ILE A 70 -4.41 19.58 1.52
C ILE A 70 -4.18 21.03 1.09
N GLN A 71 -3.23 21.25 0.18
CA GLN A 71 -2.94 22.56 -0.41
C GLN A 71 -3.61 22.70 -1.78
N TYR A 72 -3.86 23.95 -2.20
CA TYR A 72 -4.47 24.23 -3.50
C TYR A 72 -3.60 23.69 -4.64
N GLY A 73 -4.21 22.89 -5.51
CA GLY A 73 -3.56 22.34 -6.71
C GLY A 73 -2.75 21.06 -6.49
N GLU A 74 -2.76 20.46 -5.28
CA GLU A 74 -2.18 19.14 -5.06
C GLU A 74 -3.02 18.04 -5.75
N ASP A 75 -2.33 17.11 -6.42
CA ASP A 75 -2.94 15.98 -7.11
C ASP A 75 -2.98 14.75 -6.20
N LEU A 76 -4.18 14.42 -5.71
CA LEU A 76 -4.39 13.27 -4.81
C LEU A 76 -4.26 11.91 -5.50
N SER A 77 -4.16 11.87 -6.83
CA SER A 77 -3.88 10.65 -7.58
C SER A 77 -2.38 10.33 -7.69
N ASN A 78 -1.51 11.25 -7.29
CA ASN A 78 -0.08 11.06 -7.21
C ASN A 78 0.31 10.55 -5.81
N ASP A 79 0.86 9.35 -5.74
CA ASP A 79 1.18 8.67 -4.49
C ASP A 79 2.23 9.42 -3.65
N SER A 80 3.26 10.01 -4.27
CA SER A 80 4.26 10.83 -3.56
C SER A 80 3.65 12.13 -3.01
N VAL A 81 2.71 12.75 -3.73
CA VAL A 81 1.95 13.91 -3.22
C VAL A 81 1.07 13.49 -2.05
N LEU A 82 0.36 12.39 -2.17
CA LEU A 82 -0.50 11.85 -1.12
C LEU A 82 0.30 11.50 0.14
N PHE A 83 1.45 10.84 0.01
CA PHE A 83 2.36 10.58 1.12
C PHE A 83 2.74 11.87 1.87
N ASN A 84 3.10 12.92 1.13
CA ASN A 84 3.47 14.22 1.71
C ASN A 84 2.30 14.90 2.43
N ILE A 85 1.09 14.79 1.90
CA ILE A 85 -0.14 15.26 2.56
C ILE A 85 -0.34 14.52 3.89
N LEU A 86 -0.23 13.19 3.89
CA LEU A 86 -0.42 12.38 5.10
C LEU A 86 0.62 12.69 6.18
N LYS A 87 1.88 12.86 5.77
CA LYS A 87 2.96 13.29 6.68
C LYS A 87 2.70 14.67 7.26
N ARG A 88 2.37 15.67 6.42
CA ARG A 88 2.05 17.04 6.86
C ARG A 88 0.84 17.11 7.78
N SER A 89 -0.10 16.19 7.60
CA SER A 89 -1.33 16.03 8.39
C SER A 89 -1.12 15.23 9.69
N ASN A 90 0.12 14.80 9.98
CA ASN A 90 0.48 13.95 11.13
C ASN A 90 -0.25 12.60 11.14
N VAL A 91 -0.68 12.09 9.99
CA VAL A 91 -1.11 10.69 9.86
C VAL A 91 0.12 9.78 9.95
N LEU A 92 1.24 10.22 9.37
CA LEU A 92 2.53 9.58 9.50
C LEU A 92 3.38 10.33 10.53
N ASP A 93 3.99 9.62 11.46
CA ASP A 93 4.67 10.17 12.66
C ASP A 93 6.08 10.74 12.40
N GLY A 94 6.48 10.78 11.13
CA GLY A 94 7.75 11.35 10.68
C GLY A 94 8.95 10.39 10.73
N THR A 95 8.79 9.19 11.30
CA THR A 95 9.83 8.15 11.28
C THR A 95 10.14 7.63 9.88
N ILE A 96 9.18 7.74 8.95
CA ILE A 96 9.37 7.48 7.52
C ILE A 96 9.62 8.79 6.80
N THR A 97 10.74 8.88 6.07
CA THR A 97 11.12 10.09 5.33
C THR A 97 10.62 10.05 3.88
N PRO A 98 10.57 11.21 3.16
CA PRO A 98 10.34 11.20 1.72
C PRO A 98 11.32 10.29 0.97
N GLU A 99 12.60 10.27 1.38
CA GLU A 99 13.61 9.41 0.76
C GLU A 99 13.37 7.91 0.98
N ASP A 100 12.71 7.53 2.08
CA ASP A 100 12.27 6.14 2.30
C ASP A 100 11.10 5.78 1.37
N PHE A 101 10.19 6.72 1.13
CA PHE A 101 9.10 6.52 0.18
C PHE A 101 9.62 6.46 -1.26
N ASP A 102 10.52 7.36 -1.65
CA ASP A 102 11.20 7.35 -2.94
C ASP A 102 11.93 6.02 -3.17
N TYR A 103 12.53 5.44 -2.11
CA TYR A 103 13.14 4.10 -2.19
C TYR A 103 12.12 3.00 -2.49
N ILE A 104 10.90 3.06 -1.91
CA ILE A 104 9.82 2.11 -2.22
C ILE A 104 9.39 2.26 -3.69
N GLU A 105 9.19 3.48 -4.17
CA GLU A 105 8.80 3.76 -5.56
C GLU A 105 9.87 3.27 -6.54
N HIS A 106 11.15 3.54 -6.26
CA HIS A 106 12.24 3.08 -7.09
C HIS A 106 12.33 1.55 -7.17
N VAL A 107 12.16 0.84 -6.04
CA VAL A 107 12.14 -0.63 -6.03
C VAL A 107 10.95 -1.19 -6.80
N LEU A 108 9.79 -0.52 -6.78
CA LEU A 108 8.66 -0.88 -7.63
C LEU A 108 9.02 -0.72 -9.11
N ASP A 109 9.56 0.43 -9.51
CA ASP A 109 9.92 0.72 -10.90
C ASP A 109 10.90 -0.34 -11.43
N GLU A 110 11.97 -0.66 -10.69
CA GLU A 110 12.90 -1.73 -11.04
C GLU A 110 12.21 -3.10 -11.19
N ALA A 111 11.23 -3.39 -10.31
CA ALA A 111 10.47 -4.64 -10.38
C ALA A 111 9.58 -4.72 -11.63
N LEU A 112 9.03 -3.59 -12.09
CA LEU A 112 8.15 -3.50 -13.26
C LEU A 112 8.92 -3.52 -14.59
N GLU A 113 10.12 -2.93 -14.63
CA GLU A 113 10.96 -2.87 -15.83
C GLU A 113 11.61 -4.22 -16.21
N ASN A 114 11.27 -5.29 -15.48
CA ASN A 114 11.80 -6.64 -15.66
C ASN A 114 13.32 -6.76 -15.48
N ASP A 115 13.92 -5.86 -14.72
CA ASP A 115 15.34 -5.96 -14.37
C ASP A 115 15.57 -6.94 -13.22
N VAL A 116 16.83 -7.35 -13.03
CA VAL A 116 17.22 -8.11 -11.83
C VAL A 116 17.06 -7.14 -10.65
N VAL A 117 15.98 -7.31 -9.87
CA VAL A 117 15.71 -6.43 -8.71
C VAL A 117 16.81 -6.64 -7.66
N SER A 118 17.84 -5.81 -7.71
CA SER A 118 18.92 -5.78 -6.73
C SER A 118 18.55 -4.77 -5.66
N TYR A 119 17.63 -5.15 -4.78
CA TYR A 119 17.18 -4.31 -3.67
C TYR A 119 17.56 -4.91 -2.33
N ASN A 120 17.60 -4.07 -1.29
CA ASN A 120 17.75 -4.54 0.07
C ASN A 120 16.35 -4.94 0.60
N GLU A 121 16.07 -6.25 0.58
CA GLU A 121 14.81 -6.83 1.01
C GLU A 121 14.47 -6.46 2.47
N SER A 122 15.45 -6.50 3.37
CA SER A 122 15.25 -6.13 4.77
C SER A 122 14.83 -4.67 4.92
N ARG A 123 15.51 -3.76 4.21
CA ARG A 123 15.17 -2.32 4.21
C ARG A 123 13.77 -2.08 3.63
N PHE A 124 13.44 -2.72 2.51
CA PHE A 124 12.13 -2.59 1.88
C PHE A 124 11.02 -3.06 2.82
N MET A 125 11.19 -4.22 3.44
CA MET A 125 10.21 -4.77 4.38
C MET A 125 10.07 -3.93 5.64
N GLU A 126 11.17 -3.36 6.15
CA GLU A 126 11.14 -2.44 7.29
C GLU A 126 10.32 -1.18 6.99
N ILE A 127 10.62 -0.49 5.88
CA ILE A 127 9.91 0.73 5.47
C ILE A 127 8.43 0.42 5.21
N ALA A 128 8.12 -0.62 4.44
CA ALA A 128 6.76 -1.00 4.11
C ALA A 128 5.94 -1.39 5.36
N THR A 129 6.54 -2.15 6.29
CA THR A 129 5.88 -2.52 7.56
C THR A 129 5.60 -1.29 8.42
N ASN A 130 6.56 -0.38 8.52
CA ASN A 130 6.38 0.85 9.30
C ASN A 130 5.28 1.74 8.70
N LEU A 131 5.26 1.91 7.38
CA LEU A 131 4.18 2.62 6.66
C LEU A 131 2.82 2.00 6.95
N LEU A 132 2.67 0.69 6.73
CA LEU A 132 1.42 -0.03 6.92
C LEU A 132 0.95 -0.04 8.39
N THR A 133 1.88 0.03 9.34
CA THR A 133 1.56 0.17 10.77
C THR A 133 0.99 1.55 11.06
N GLN A 134 1.62 2.62 10.57
CA GLN A 134 1.15 3.99 10.75
C GLN A 134 -0.18 4.24 10.04
N LEU A 135 -0.38 3.62 8.87
CA LEU A 135 -1.65 3.62 8.12
C LEU A 135 -2.70 2.65 8.70
N GLN A 136 -2.44 2.05 9.87
CA GLN A 136 -3.36 1.18 10.61
C GLN A 136 -3.86 -0.04 9.82
N ILE A 137 -3.06 -0.54 8.88
CA ILE A 137 -3.34 -1.78 8.15
C ILE A 137 -2.95 -2.99 8.99
N ILE A 138 -1.74 -2.94 9.55
CA ILE A 138 -1.17 -3.99 10.40
C ILE A 138 -1.02 -3.51 11.85
N PRO A 139 -1.11 -4.41 12.85
CA PRO A 139 -1.40 -5.83 12.71
C PRO A 139 -2.87 -6.12 12.36
N PHE A 140 -3.12 -7.24 11.68
CA PHE A 140 -4.46 -7.80 11.48
C PHE A 140 -4.38 -9.34 11.52
N ASP A 141 -5.51 -10.01 11.75
CA ASP A 141 -5.58 -11.47 11.68
C ASP A 141 -5.70 -11.92 10.22
N GLU A 142 -4.72 -12.67 9.72
CA GLU A 142 -4.74 -13.14 8.33
C GLU A 142 -5.83 -14.19 8.07
N ASN A 143 -6.36 -14.84 9.12
CA ASN A 143 -7.37 -15.89 9.02
C ASN A 143 -8.79 -15.35 8.79
N ILE A 144 -9.03 -14.06 9.06
CA ILE A 144 -10.34 -13.44 8.81
C ILE A 144 -10.49 -12.92 7.38
N LEU A 145 -9.41 -12.93 6.59
CA LEU A 145 -9.44 -12.49 5.20
C LEU A 145 -10.00 -13.60 4.30
N PRO A 146 -10.83 -13.27 3.30
CA PRO A 146 -11.39 -14.25 2.37
C PRO A 146 -10.27 -14.99 1.63
N GLU A 147 -10.47 -16.26 1.27
CA GLU A 147 -9.47 -17.01 0.52
C GLU A 147 -9.22 -16.37 -0.84
N THR A 148 -7.97 -15.96 -1.10
CA THR A 148 -7.57 -15.57 -2.46
C THR A 148 -7.33 -16.86 -3.25
N SER A 149 -8.18 -17.15 -4.23
CA SER A 149 -7.93 -18.17 -5.23
C SER A 149 -6.76 -17.72 -6.11
N ILE A 150 -5.54 -17.95 -5.65
CA ILE A 150 -4.35 -17.75 -6.48
C ILE A 150 -4.38 -18.88 -7.51
N SER A 151 -4.90 -18.59 -8.71
CA SER A 151 -4.72 -19.50 -9.84
C SER A 151 -3.21 -19.68 -10.07
N PRO A 152 -2.74 -20.93 -10.24
CA PRO A 152 -1.32 -21.27 -10.35
C PRO A 152 -0.63 -20.63 -11.55
#